data_AF-A0A6C0RBW6-F1
#
_entry.id   AF-A0A6C0RBW6-F1
#
_cell.length_a   1.000
_cell.length_b   1.000
_cell.length_c   1.000
_cell.angle_alpha   90.00
_cell.angle_beta   90.00
_cell.angle_gamma   90.00
#
_symmetry.space_group_name_H-M   'P 1'
#
loop_
_entity.id
_entity.type
_entity.pdbx_description
1 polymer ?
#
loop_
_entity_poly.entity_id
_entity_poly.type
_entity_poly.pdbx_seq_one_letter_code
_entity_poly.pdbx_strand_id
1 'polypeptide(L)' 'MVEKQDDDFYDEESYPITWQLNLKLTKEFGKFAKLSFFAYNLFNHRPLYKVKRSGTYARLNQIAYFGANLTFSL' A
#
# COMPACT_ATOMS: atom_id res chain seq x y z
N MET A 1 -22.80 18.74 26.98
CA MET A 1 -21.54 19.33 26.50
C MET A 1 -21.47 19.00 25.03
N VAL A 2 -21.49 20.01 24.15
CA VAL A 2 -21.39 19.79 22.70
C VAL A 2 -19.91 19.83 22.36
N GLU A 3 -19.39 18.71 21.86
CA GLU A 3 -18.00 18.60 21.44
C GLU A 3 -17.79 19.54 20.24
N LYS A 4 -16.89 20.52 20.38
CA LYS A 4 -16.47 21.36 19.26
C LYS A 4 -15.68 20.49 18.30
N GLN A 5 -16.28 20.14 17.16
CA GLN A 5 -15.52 19.63 16.02
C GLN A 5 -14.78 20.79 15.35
N ASP A 6 -13.59 20.51 14.82
CA ASP A 6 -12.81 21.45 14.02
C ASP A 6 -13.64 21.94 12.81
N ASP A 7 -13.51 23.22 12.47
CA ASP A 7 -14.33 23.88 11.44
C ASP A 7 -14.18 23.18 10.06
N ASP A 8 -13.05 22.49 9.84
CA ASP A 8 -12.70 21.78 8.60
C ASP A 8 -13.34 20.38 8.47
N PHE A 9 -14.17 19.94 9.43
CA PHE A 9 -14.78 18.60 9.41
C PHE A 9 -15.66 18.35 8.17
N TYR A 10 -16.27 19.41 7.63
CA TYR A 10 -17.12 19.37 6.44
C TYR A 10 -16.37 19.62 5.13
N ASP A 11 -15.05 19.83 5.17
CA ASP A 11 -14.28 20.08 3.96
C ASP A 11 -14.27 18.86 3.03
N GLU A 12 -14.41 19.14 1.74
CA GLU A 12 -14.30 18.12 0.70
C GLU A 12 -12.83 17.72 0.49
N GLU A 13 -12.54 16.44 0.72
CA GLU A 13 -11.22 15.85 0.50
C GLU A 13 -11.16 15.26 -0.92
N SER A 14 -10.16 15.67 -1.70
CA SER A 14 -9.93 15.13 -3.06
C SER A 14 -8.49 14.64 -3.15
N TYR A 15 -8.34 13.33 -3.33
CA TYR A 15 -7.03 12.68 -3.41
C TYR A 15 -6.45 12.78 -4.82
N PRO A 16 -5.13 13.01 -4.95
CA PRO A 16 -4.47 13.00 -6.25
C PRO A 16 -4.50 11.59 -6.85
N ILE A 17 -4.40 11.51 -8.18
CA ILE A 17 -4.21 10.24 -8.87
C ILE A 17 -2.86 9.65 -8.43
N THR A 18 -2.87 8.38 -8.01
CA THR A 18 -1.67 7.64 -7.62
C THR A 18 -1.58 6.34 -8.42
N TRP A 19 -0.38 5.77 -8.50
CA TRP A 19 -0.15 4.50 -9.18
C TRP A 19 0.78 3.61 -8.34
N GLN A 20 0.62 2.30 -8.48
CA GLN A 20 1.46 1.33 -7.80
C GLN A 20 1.64 0.09 -8.68
N LEU A 21 2.88 -0.35 -8.87
CA LEU A 21 3.19 -1.62 -9.53
C LEU A 21 3.53 -2.68 -8.49
N ASN A 22 2.82 -3.81 -8.55
CA ASN A 22 3.05 -4.99 -7.71
C ASN A 22 3.44 -6.17 -8.59
N LEU A 23 4.47 -6.89 -8.19
CA LEU A 23 5.00 -8.03 -8.92
C LEU A 23 4.93 -9.29 -8.06
N LYS A 24 4.47 -10.39 -8.63
CA LYS A 24 4.54 -11.71 -8.03
C LYS A 24 5.01 -12.71 -9.07
N LEU A 25 6.16 -13.35 -8.81
CA LEU A 25 6.72 -14.39 -9.65
C LEU A 25 6.62 -15.72 -8.93
N THR A 26 6.05 -16.72 -9.58
CA THR A 26 5.87 -18.04 -9.00
C THR A 26 6.49 -19.08 -9.92
N LYS A 27 7.41 -19.88 -9.38
CA LYS A 27 8.02 -21.02 -10.05
C LYS A 27 7.54 -22.30 -9.39
N GLU A 28 6.96 -23.18 -10.19
CA GLU A 28 6.56 -24.52 -9.77
C GLU A 28 7.61 -25.52 -10.25
N PHE A 29 8.05 -26.37 -9.34
CA PHE A 29 8.95 -27.49 -9.59
C PHE A 29 8.14 -28.77 -9.47
N GLY A 30 7.56 -29.21 -10.60
CA GLY A 30 6.65 -30.36 -10.63
C GLY A 30 5.50 -30.23 -9.63
N LYS A 31 5.14 -31.34 -8.98
CA LYS A 31 4.13 -31.38 -7.92
C LYS A 31 4.71 -31.29 -6.50
N PHE A 32 6.03 -31.19 -6.37
CA PHE A 32 6.71 -31.38 -5.08
C PHE A 32 7.10 -30.06 -4.40
N ALA A 33 7.35 -29.00 -5.17
CA ALA A 33 7.74 -27.71 -4.60
C ALA A 33 7.25 -26.51 -5.42
N LYS A 34 6.96 -25.43 -4.71
CA LYS A 34 6.52 -24.14 -5.27
C LYS A 34 7.24 -23.01 -4.57
N LEU A 35 7.93 -22.18 -5.35
CA LEU A 35 8.63 -20.99 -4.89
C LEU A 35 7.93 -19.74 -5.43
N SER A 36 7.51 -18.84 -4.57
CA SER A 36 6.83 -17.60 -4.93
C SER A 36 7.57 -16.41 -4.36
N PHE A 37 8.04 -15.50 -5.22
CA PHE A 37 8.57 -14.20 -4.83
C PHE A 37 7.52 -13.13 -5.07
N PHE A 38 7.44 -12.14 -4.19
CA PHE A 38 6.60 -10.97 -4.36
C PHE A 38 7.34 -9.69 -4.01
N ALA A 39 7.00 -8.62 -4.71
CA ALA A 39 7.47 -7.27 -4.46
C ALA A 39 6.30 -6.31 -4.69
N TYR A 40 5.85 -5.65 -3.64
CA TYR A 40 4.77 -4.67 -3.67
C TYR A 40 5.33 -3.26 -3.60
N ASN A 41 4.64 -2.34 -4.29
CA ASN A 41 5.11 -0.99 -4.52
C ASN A 41 6.56 -0.97 -5.03
N LEU A 42 6.78 -1.62 -6.18
CA LEU A 42 8.12 -1.87 -6.75
C LEU A 42 8.97 -0.59 -6.89
N PHE A 43 8.32 0.55 -7.17
CA PHE A 43 8.98 1.85 -7.34
C PHE A 43 8.96 2.71 -6.08
N ASN A 44 8.43 2.21 -4.96
CA ASN A 44 8.21 2.95 -3.72
C ASN A 44 7.51 4.31 -3.96
N HIS A 45 6.55 4.37 -4.89
CA HIS A 45 5.84 5.59 -5.22
C HIS A 45 4.89 5.95 -4.08
N ARG A 46 5.30 6.91 -3.24
CA ARG A 46 4.60 7.32 -2.01
C ARG A 46 4.55 8.85 -1.88
N PRO A 47 3.72 9.52 -2.69
CA PRO A 47 3.63 10.97 -2.63
C PRO A 47 3.18 11.43 -1.24
N LEU A 48 3.75 12.53 -0.78
CA LEU A 48 3.32 13.19 0.44
C LEU A 48 2.07 14.02 0.12
N TYR A 49 1.00 13.77 0.85
CA TYR A 49 -0.28 14.46 0.71
C TYR A 49 -0.60 15.21 2.00
N LYS A 50 -1.06 16.44 1.86
CA LYS A 50 -1.60 17.21 2.99
C LYS A 50 -3.10 16.95 3.02
N VAL A 51 -3.57 16.33 4.11
CA VAL A 51 -4.99 16.11 4.37
C VAL A 51 -5.62 17.47 4.68
N LYS A 52 -6.63 17.87 3.91
CA LYS A 52 -7.30 19.16 4.06
C LYS A 52 -8.02 19.23 5.40
N ARG A 53 -8.77 18.17 5.76
CA ARG A 53 -9.59 18.12 6.98
C ARG A 53 -8.83 18.20 8.31
N SER A 54 -7.58 17.74 8.33
CA SER A 54 -6.78 17.66 9.57
C SER A 54 -5.52 18.52 9.52
N GLY A 55 -5.20 19.13 8.38
CA GLY A 55 -3.93 19.84 8.14
C GLY A 55 -2.67 18.96 8.21
N THR A 56 -2.80 17.65 8.46
CA THR A 56 -1.69 16.72 8.66
C THR A 56 -1.14 16.21 7.34
N TYR A 57 0.11 15.75 7.37
CA TYR A 57 0.74 15.12 6.21
C TYR A 57 0.69 13.60 6.30
N ALA A 58 0.20 12.97 5.24
CA ALA A 58 0.15 11.52 5.09
C ALA A 58 0.93 11.08 3.86
N ARG A 59 1.59 9.92 3.94
CA ARG A 59 2.17 9.26 2.76
C ARG A 59 1.09 8.40 2.12
N LEU A 60 0.77 8.69 0.87
CA LEU A 60 -0.08 7.81 0.07
C LEU A 60 0.71 6.55 -0.32
N ASN A 61 -0.01 5.47 -0.58
CA ASN A 61 0.52 4.12 -0.82
C ASN A 61 1.31 3.49 0.35
N GLN A 62 1.31 2.16 0.35
CA GLN A 62 2.06 1.35 1.30
C GLN A 62 3.58 1.47 1.09
N ILE A 63 4.36 1.25 2.14
CA ILE A 63 5.82 1.13 2.01
C ILE A 63 6.17 -0.01 1.06
N ALA A 64 7.25 0.11 0.29
CA ALA A 64 7.73 -1.02 -0.50
C ALA A 64 8.05 -2.21 0.42
N TYR A 65 7.53 -3.39 0.07
CA TYR A 65 7.81 -4.63 0.79
C TYR A 65 7.91 -5.80 -0.18
N PHE A 66 8.77 -6.75 0.16
CA PHE A 66 9.07 -7.91 -0.66
C PHE A 66 9.27 -9.14 0.21
N GLY A 67 9.13 -10.31 -0.40
CA GLY A 67 9.29 -11.56 0.31
C GLY A 67 9.25 -12.76 -0.62
N ALA A 68 9.55 -13.92 -0.05
CA ALA A 68 9.56 -15.19 -0.74
C ALA A 68 8.86 -16.24 0.12
N ASN A 69 8.04 -17.07 -0.51
CA ASN A 69 7.39 -18.22 0.09
C ASN A 69 7.85 -19.47 -0.63
N LEU A 70 8.30 -20.47 0.12
CA LEU A 70 8.62 -21.80 -0.37
C LEU A 70 7.63 -22.79 0.24
N THR A 71 6.98 -23.58 -0.61
CA THR A 71 6.03 -24.61 -0.19
C THR A 71 6.49 -25.94 -0.76
N PHE A 72 6.48 -26.96 0.08
CA PHE A 72 6.69 -28.35 -0.31
C PHE A 72 5.37 -29.10 -0.21
N SER A 73 5.12 -29.99 -1.16
CA SER A 73 4.00 -30.92 -1.14
C SER A 73 4.59 -32.32 -1.00
N LEU A 74 4.42 -32.90 0.20
CA LEU A 74 4.72 -34.30 0.48
C LEU A 74 3.68 -35.22 -0.18
#